data_AF-E6U5M0-F1
#
_entry.id   AF-E6U5M0-F1
#
_cell.length_a   1.000
_cell.length_b   1.000
_cell.length_c   1.000
_cell.angle_alpha   90.00
_cell.angle_beta   90.00
_cell.angle_gamma   90.00
#
_symmetry.space_group_name_H-M   'P 1'
#
loop_
_entity.id
_entity.type
_entity.pdbx_description
1 polymer ?
#
loop_
_entity_poly.entity_id
_entity_poly.type
_entity_poly.pdbx_seq_one_letter_code
_entity_poly.pdbx_strand_id
1 'polypeptide(L)'
;MNKKYLIAFVFSALLIGLSVMYFGVKYNTFQHYSNSSDDQNKTGQITVRQFEQNLFLRYRTYHNGPTETSVALFLSEKEDAAASYVFRGEFEKPEINLIYNANGLKCYEWLSKSTCIITYKYENSRVKAYPPIIPNDSDYILLYPALKQEFMTKDWRRVHSFAEILLKNNDAEAREILQRYASGSFTTEEIDQNEKSNSVTPNQIQTFSYSLLLKYK
;
A
#
# COMPACT_ATOMS: atom_id res chain seq x y z
N MET A 1 14.02 60.33 40.74
CA MET A 1 14.19 58.90 40.41
C MET A 1 15.65 58.67 40.05
N ASN A 2 16.34 57.73 40.70
CA ASN A 2 17.77 57.52 40.48
C ASN A 2 18.00 56.87 39.09
N LYS A 3 18.87 57.48 38.28
CA LYS A 3 19.10 57.14 36.86
C LYS A 3 19.36 55.64 36.66
N LYS A 4 19.98 54.97 37.64
CA LYS A 4 20.22 53.51 37.61
C LYS A 4 18.93 52.69 37.58
N TYR A 5 17.91 53.11 38.33
CA TYR A 5 16.62 52.41 38.37
C TYR A 5 15.78 52.68 37.12
N LEU A 6 15.88 53.88 36.54
CA LEU A 6 15.23 54.18 35.26
C LEU A 6 15.77 53.29 34.13
N ILE A 7 17.09 53.12 34.06
CA ILE A 7 17.73 52.26 33.05
C ILE A 7 17.31 50.79 33.25
N ALA A 8 17.36 50.27 34.48
CA ALA A 8 16.95 48.90 34.78
C ALA A 8 15.47 48.63 34.43
N PHE A 9 14.59 49.60 34.68
CA PHE A 9 13.17 49.51 34.33
C PHE A 9 12.95 49.43 32.81
N VAL A 10 13.61 50.29 32.03
CA VAL A 10 13.51 50.29 30.56
C VAL A 10 14.01 48.97 29.96
N PHE A 11 15.14 48.43 30.46
CA PHE A 11 15.66 47.13 30.01
C PHE A 11 14.72 45.98 30.35
N SER A 12 14.10 45.98 31.54
CA SER A 12 13.14 44.95 31.94
C SER A 12 11.88 44.99 31.07
N ALA A 13 11.38 46.18 30.75
CA ALA A 13 10.20 46.34 29.89
C ALA A 13 10.47 45.84 28.45
N LEU A 14 11.67 46.11 27.93
CA LEU A 14 12.11 45.62 26.60
C LEU A 14 12.20 44.09 26.55
N LEU A 15 12.77 43.45 27.58
CA LEU A 15 12.87 41.99 27.65
C LEU A 15 11.50 41.30 27.71
N ILE A 16 10.57 41.88 28.48
CA ILE A 16 9.19 41.38 28.55
C ILE A 16 8.49 41.55 27.19
N GLY A 17 8.63 42.72 26.56
CA GLY A 17 8.04 42.99 25.24
C GLY A 17 8.55 42.04 24.16
N LEU A 18 9.87 41.77 24.11
CA LEU A 18 10.47 40.82 23.18
C LEU A 18 10.01 39.38 23.44
N SER A 19 9.87 38.99 24.71
CA SER A 19 9.37 37.66 25.09
C SER A 19 7.93 37.46 24.62
N VAL A 20 7.05 38.45 24.85
CA VAL A 20 5.64 38.39 24.42
C VAL A 20 5.53 38.32 22.89
N MET A 21 6.34 39.09 22.16
CA MET A 21 6.38 39.00 20.69
C MET A 21 6.85 37.63 20.22
N TYR A 22 7.92 37.07 20.81
CA TYR A 22 8.45 35.76 20.45
C TYR A 22 7.41 34.65 20.67
N PHE A 23 6.75 34.64 21.84
CA PHE A 23 5.69 33.67 22.14
C PHE A 23 4.45 33.87 21.26
N GLY A 24 4.08 35.12 20.95
CA GLY A 24 2.97 35.42 20.05
C GLY A 24 3.21 34.91 18.62
N VAL A 25 4.41 35.08 18.09
CA VAL A 25 4.80 34.54 16.77
C VAL A 25 4.77 33.01 16.80
N LYS A 26 5.39 32.38 17.81
CA LYS A 26 5.40 30.91 17.95
C LYS A 26 3.99 30.33 18.06
N TYR A 27 3.11 30.97 18.83
CA TYR A 27 1.72 30.54 18.99
C TYR A 27 0.93 30.63 17.68
N ASN A 28 1.06 31.73 16.94
CA ASN A 28 0.40 31.88 15.64
C ASN A 28 0.94 30.88 14.59
N THR A 29 2.24 30.65 14.55
CA THR A 29 2.83 29.63 13.65
C THR A 29 2.33 28.23 13.99
N PHE A 30 2.21 27.89 15.28
CA PHE A 30 1.69 26.61 15.73
C PHE A 30 0.20 26.44 15.38
N GLN A 31 -0.63 27.47 15.60
CA GLN A 31 -2.05 27.46 15.23
C GLN A 31 -2.27 27.38 13.71
N HIS A 32 -1.45 28.04 12.90
CA HIS A 32 -1.52 27.89 11.44
C HIS A 32 -1.12 26.49 10.97
N TYR A 33 -0.23 25.81 11.70
CA TYR A 33 0.15 24.42 11.41
C TYR A 33 -0.92 23.42 11.89
N SER A 34 -1.58 23.67 13.02
CA SER A 34 -2.65 22.79 13.54
C SER A 34 -3.96 22.93 12.76
N ASN A 35 -4.28 24.12 12.25
CA ASN A 35 -5.56 24.36 11.57
C ASN A 35 -5.51 24.14 10.05
N SER A 36 -4.35 23.85 9.46
CA SER A 36 -4.21 23.57 8.03
C SER A 36 -4.18 22.07 7.68
N SER A 37 -4.25 21.18 8.67
CA SER A 37 -3.95 19.75 8.48
C SER A 37 -5.15 18.79 8.53
N ASP A 38 -6.35 19.24 8.92
CA ASP A 38 -7.49 18.32 9.16
C ASP A 38 -8.59 18.30 8.08
N ASP A 39 -8.65 19.28 7.17
CA ASP A 39 -9.84 19.49 6.33
C ASP A 39 -9.81 18.83 4.94
N GLN A 40 -8.81 18.00 4.63
CA GLN A 40 -8.73 17.31 3.32
C GLN A 40 -8.66 15.79 3.38
N ASN A 41 -8.36 15.15 4.51
CA ASN A 41 -8.19 13.71 4.53
C ASN A 41 -9.54 12.97 4.43
N LYS A 42 -9.76 12.20 3.35
CA LYS A 42 -10.95 11.36 3.22
C LYS A 42 -10.72 10.02 3.90
N THR A 43 -11.69 9.54 4.66
CA THR A 43 -11.67 8.18 5.23
C THR A 43 -12.95 7.44 4.87
N GLY A 44 -12.88 6.11 4.81
CA GLY A 44 -14.05 5.29 4.58
C GLY A 44 -13.81 3.80 4.84
N GLN A 45 -14.90 3.05 4.74
CA GLN A 45 -14.90 1.60 4.92
C GLN A 45 -15.82 0.95 3.89
N ILE A 46 -15.36 -0.14 3.29
CA ILE A 46 -16.17 -1.05 2.48
C ILE A 46 -16.32 -2.35 3.24
N THR A 47 -17.55 -2.88 3.28
CA THR A 47 -17.82 -4.21 3.83
C THR A 47 -18.16 -5.16 2.69
N VAL A 48 -17.51 -6.32 2.66
CA VAL A 48 -17.70 -7.35 1.64
C VAL A 48 -17.96 -8.67 2.32
N ARG A 49 -18.96 -9.42 1.84
CA ARG A 49 -19.26 -10.75 2.36
C ARG A 49 -18.50 -11.82 1.55
N GLN A 50 -17.55 -12.49 2.18
CA GLN A 50 -16.76 -13.59 1.60
C GLN A 50 -16.55 -14.69 2.64
N PHE A 51 -16.42 -15.94 2.20
CA PHE A 51 -16.22 -17.09 3.11
C PHE A 51 -17.25 -17.19 4.23
N GLU A 52 -18.49 -16.77 3.94
CA GLU A 52 -19.60 -16.71 4.90
C GLU A 52 -19.42 -15.70 6.05
N GLN A 53 -18.39 -14.85 5.99
CA GLN A 53 -18.11 -13.78 6.95
C GLN A 53 -18.03 -12.41 6.28
N ASN A 54 -18.07 -11.35 7.09
CA ASN A 54 -17.83 -9.99 6.62
C ASN A 54 -16.33 -9.68 6.71
N LEU A 55 -15.79 -9.12 5.63
CA LEU A 55 -14.45 -8.56 5.54
C LEU A 55 -14.57 -7.04 5.37
N PHE A 56 -13.62 -6.30 5.91
CA PHE A 56 -13.66 -4.84 5.94
C PHE A 56 -12.42 -4.26 5.28
N LEU A 57 -12.61 -3.39 4.30
CA LEU A 57 -11.54 -2.63 3.68
C LEU A 57 -11.66 -1.19 4.15
N ARG A 58 -10.75 -0.75 5.01
CA ARG A 58 -10.69 0.65 5.48
C ARG A 58 -9.64 1.40 4.67
N TYR A 59 -9.93 2.64 4.34
CA TYR A 59 -9.01 3.49 3.61
C TYR A 59 -8.93 4.89 4.20
N ARG A 60 -7.78 5.52 3.97
CA ARG A 60 -7.55 6.93 4.23
C ARG A 60 -6.75 7.54 3.07
N THR A 61 -7.30 8.58 2.46
CA THR A 61 -6.64 9.36 1.41
C THR A 61 -6.11 10.65 2.02
N TYR A 62 -4.83 10.90 1.81
CA TYR A 62 -4.08 12.06 2.26
C TYR A 62 -3.85 13.03 1.10
N HIS A 63 -4.04 14.32 1.35
CA HIS A 63 -3.87 15.38 0.35
C HIS A 63 -2.73 16.35 0.69
N ASN A 64 -1.90 16.02 1.68
CA ASN A 64 -0.76 16.82 2.10
C ASN A 64 0.46 16.53 1.20
N GLY A 65 0.41 16.98 -0.05
CA GLY A 65 1.42 16.69 -1.08
C GLY A 65 0.83 15.92 -2.26
N PRO A 66 1.60 15.03 -2.92
CA PRO A 66 1.02 14.06 -3.86
C PRO A 66 -0.09 13.27 -3.17
N THR A 67 -1.27 13.16 -3.78
CA THR A 67 -2.37 12.37 -3.22
C THR A 67 -1.91 10.94 -3.00
N GLU A 68 -2.11 10.42 -1.79
CA GLU A 68 -1.78 9.05 -1.41
C GLU A 68 -2.93 8.41 -0.64
N THR A 69 -3.19 7.13 -0.89
CA THR A 69 -4.21 6.37 -0.20
C THR A 69 -3.57 5.19 0.51
N SER A 70 -3.80 5.10 1.82
CA SER A 70 -3.52 3.92 2.63
C SER A 70 -4.78 3.07 2.73
N VAL A 71 -4.63 1.77 2.52
CA VAL A 71 -5.71 0.80 2.60
C VAL A 71 -5.31 -0.35 3.52
N ALA A 72 -6.22 -0.77 4.37
CA ALA A 72 -6.06 -1.89 5.27
C ALA A 72 -7.27 -2.83 5.18
N LEU A 73 -6.98 -4.12 5.01
CA LEU A 73 -7.97 -5.19 4.98
C LEU A 73 -8.04 -5.84 6.36
N PHE A 74 -9.25 -5.98 6.89
CA PHE A 74 -9.55 -6.60 8.17
C PHE A 74 -10.46 -7.82 7.95
N LEU A 75 -10.11 -8.94 8.58
CA LEU A 75 -10.87 -10.19 8.46
C LEU A 75 -12.01 -10.28 9.47
N SER A 76 -12.01 -9.39 10.46
CA SER A 76 -13.11 -9.11 11.39
C SER A 76 -12.99 -7.67 11.92
N GLU A 77 -14.03 -7.11 12.53
CA GLU A 77 -14.02 -5.71 13.01
C GLU A 77 -13.02 -5.44 14.14
N LYS A 78 -12.68 -6.48 14.91
CA LYS A 78 -11.91 -6.39 16.16
C LYS A 78 -10.47 -6.91 16.04
N GLU A 79 -10.09 -7.41 14.87
CA GLU A 79 -8.74 -7.91 14.61
C GLU A 79 -7.84 -6.80 14.05
N ASP A 80 -6.54 -7.03 14.12
CA ASP A 80 -5.57 -6.24 13.37
C ASP A 80 -5.77 -6.43 11.86
N ALA A 81 -5.23 -5.49 11.09
CA ALA A 81 -5.25 -5.60 9.64
C ALA A 81 -4.51 -6.87 9.20
N ALA A 82 -5.14 -7.67 8.34
CA ALA A 82 -4.51 -8.85 7.76
C ALA A 82 -3.59 -8.51 6.59
N ALA A 83 -3.88 -7.44 5.87
CA ALA A 83 -3.03 -6.89 4.82
C ALA A 83 -3.18 -5.36 4.78
N SER A 84 -2.12 -4.66 4.38
CA SER A 84 -2.18 -3.21 4.18
C SER A 84 -1.23 -2.79 3.07
N TYR A 85 -1.60 -1.72 2.36
CA TYR A 85 -0.80 -1.15 1.30
C TYR A 85 -1.02 0.35 1.20
N VAL A 86 -0.08 1.03 0.56
CA VAL A 86 -0.16 2.47 0.26
C VAL A 86 0.11 2.65 -1.23
N PHE A 87 -0.69 3.49 -1.88
CA PHE A 87 -0.51 3.84 -3.28
C PHE A 87 -0.78 5.32 -3.53
N ARG A 88 -0.26 5.83 -4.65
CA ARG A 88 -0.52 7.21 -5.09
C ARG A 88 -1.86 7.31 -5.81
N GLY A 89 -2.64 8.33 -5.46
CA GLY A 89 -3.96 8.62 -6.02
C GLY A 89 -5.10 8.47 -5.01
N GLU A 90 -6.31 8.79 -5.47
CA GLU A 90 -7.54 8.63 -4.71
C GLU A 90 -7.89 7.15 -4.49
N PHE A 91 -8.64 6.88 -3.43
CA PHE A 91 -9.21 5.57 -3.23
C PHE A 91 -10.22 5.23 -4.33
N GLU A 92 -10.06 4.05 -4.91
CA GLU A 92 -11.03 3.43 -5.80
C GLU A 92 -11.38 2.06 -5.25
N LYS A 93 -12.68 1.74 -5.26
CA LYS A 93 -13.16 0.44 -4.80
C LYS A 93 -12.54 -0.66 -5.67
N PRO A 94 -11.87 -1.66 -5.09
CA PRO A 94 -11.29 -2.74 -5.87
C PRO A 94 -12.38 -3.62 -6.48
N GLU A 95 -12.08 -4.18 -7.64
CA GLU A 95 -12.82 -5.29 -8.22
C GLU A 95 -12.51 -6.56 -7.43
N ILE A 96 -13.55 -7.36 -7.16
CA ILE A 96 -13.43 -8.52 -6.29
C ILE A 96 -13.92 -9.75 -7.01
N ASN A 97 -13.00 -10.65 -7.34
CA ASN A 97 -13.25 -11.80 -8.20
C ASN A 97 -12.87 -13.11 -7.50
N LEU A 98 -13.70 -14.15 -7.64
CA LEU A 98 -13.32 -15.50 -7.25
C LEU A 98 -12.37 -16.06 -8.32
N ILE A 99 -11.10 -16.22 -7.98
CA ILE A 99 -10.07 -16.65 -8.95
C ILE A 99 -9.72 -18.14 -8.83
N TYR A 100 -10.02 -18.76 -7.68
CA TYR A 100 -9.75 -20.17 -7.46
C TYR A 100 -10.75 -20.78 -6.48
N ASN A 101 -11.25 -21.98 -6.79
CA ASN A 101 -12.15 -22.74 -5.92
C ASN A 101 -12.04 -24.24 -6.23
N ALA A 102 -10.99 -24.87 -5.70
CA ALA A 102 -10.75 -26.30 -5.89
C ALA A 102 -9.90 -26.86 -4.73
N ASN A 103 -9.96 -28.18 -4.51
CA ASN A 103 -9.16 -28.89 -3.51
C ASN A 103 -9.26 -28.29 -2.10
N GLY A 104 -10.45 -27.81 -1.71
CA GLY A 104 -10.67 -27.14 -0.42
C GLY A 104 -10.11 -25.72 -0.32
N LEU A 105 -9.34 -25.24 -1.30
CA LEU A 105 -8.85 -23.87 -1.36
C LEU A 105 -9.81 -22.96 -2.13
N LYS A 106 -10.19 -21.86 -1.50
CA LYS A 106 -10.97 -20.80 -2.11
C LYS A 106 -10.21 -19.48 -2.03
N CYS A 107 -10.01 -18.81 -3.15
CA CYS A 107 -9.25 -17.56 -3.25
C CYS A 107 -10.06 -16.49 -3.98
N TYR A 108 -10.09 -15.30 -3.40
CA TYR A 108 -10.62 -14.09 -4.04
C TYR A 108 -9.49 -13.08 -4.29
N GLU A 109 -9.45 -12.56 -5.50
CA GLU A 109 -8.63 -11.42 -5.89
C GLU A 109 -9.34 -10.11 -5.56
N TRP A 110 -8.59 -9.17 -5.01
CA TRP A 110 -8.97 -7.78 -4.79
C TRP A 110 -8.06 -6.92 -5.66
N LEU A 111 -8.56 -6.56 -6.83
CA LEU A 111 -7.79 -5.86 -7.87
C LEU A 111 -8.09 -4.37 -7.85
N SER A 112 -7.07 -3.54 -7.71
CA SER A 112 -7.16 -2.09 -7.89
C SER A 112 -6.30 -1.65 -9.06
N LYS A 113 -6.18 -0.34 -9.31
CA LYS A 113 -5.30 0.21 -10.35
C LYS A 113 -3.82 -0.12 -10.14
N SER A 114 -3.38 -0.24 -8.89
CA SER A 114 -1.95 -0.31 -8.54
C SER A 114 -1.58 -1.51 -7.68
N THR A 115 -2.56 -2.28 -7.18
CA THR A 115 -2.29 -3.42 -6.30
C THR A 115 -3.22 -4.59 -6.58
N CYS A 116 -2.80 -5.76 -6.14
CA CYS A 116 -3.58 -6.98 -6.13
C CYS A 116 -3.37 -7.68 -4.78
N ILE A 117 -4.46 -7.93 -4.05
CA ILE A 117 -4.47 -8.70 -2.80
C ILE A 117 -5.27 -9.97 -3.00
N ILE A 118 -4.81 -11.07 -2.40
CA ILE A 118 -5.59 -12.29 -2.33
C ILE A 118 -6.14 -12.47 -0.92
N THR A 119 -7.41 -12.79 -0.81
CA THR A 119 -7.98 -13.40 0.40
C THR A 119 -8.26 -14.86 0.13
N TYR A 120 -7.98 -15.72 1.08
CA TYR A 120 -8.15 -17.16 0.88
C TYR A 120 -8.55 -17.88 2.16
N LYS A 121 -9.14 -19.05 1.97
CA LYS A 121 -9.50 -20.00 3.02
C LYS A 121 -9.27 -21.41 2.49
N TYR A 122 -8.59 -22.24 3.28
CA TYR A 122 -8.40 -23.66 2.99
C TYR A 122 -9.24 -24.50 3.95
N GLU A 123 -10.21 -25.23 3.42
CA GLU A 123 -11.16 -26.04 4.20
C GLU A 123 -11.77 -25.25 5.37
N ASN A 124 -11.64 -25.76 6.60
CA ASN A 124 -12.16 -25.15 7.83
C ASN A 124 -11.16 -24.21 8.51
N SER A 125 -10.08 -23.82 7.83
CA SER A 125 -9.12 -22.85 8.37
C SER A 125 -9.72 -21.44 8.49
N ARG A 126 -9.03 -20.56 9.22
CA ARG A 126 -9.37 -19.14 9.26
C ARG A 126 -9.10 -18.52 7.89
N VAL A 127 -9.91 -17.52 7.53
CA VAL A 127 -9.60 -16.68 6.38
C VAL A 127 -8.25 -16.01 6.60
N LYS A 128 -7.48 -15.85 5.52
CA LYS A 128 -6.19 -15.18 5.50
C LYS A 128 -6.13 -14.23 4.31
N ALA A 129 -5.16 -13.31 4.34
CA ALA A 129 -4.86 -12.40 3.24
C ALA A 129 -3.39 -12.50 2.82
N TYR A 130 -3.12 -12.23 1.55
CA TYR A 130 -1.79 -12.14 0.97
C TYR A 130 -1.65 -10.85 0.14
N PRO A 131 -0.54 -10.09 0.29
CA PRO A 131 0.53 -10.29 1.26
C PRO A 131 0.04 -10.05 2.70
N PRO A 132 0.38 -10.92 3.66
CA PRO A 132 0.03 -10.68 5.05
C PRO A 132 0.93 -9.56 5.62
N ILE A 133 0.44 -8.83 6.63
CA ILE A 133 1.29 -7.91 7.40
C ILE A 133 2.40 -8.68 8.12
N ILE A 134 2.09 -9.89 8.61
CA ILE A 134 3.06 -10.79 9.25
C ILE A 134 3.28 -12.00 8.32
N PRO A 135 4.46 -12.12 7.68
CA PRO A 135 4.73 -13.20 6.73
C PRO A 135 4.68 -14.58 7.40
N ASN A 136 4.01 -15.52 6.73
CA ASN A 136 4.00 -16.94 7.09
C ASN A 136 4.41 -17.76 5.86
N ASP A 137 5.57 -18.43 5.94
CA ASP A 137 6.19 -19.09 4.80
C ASP A 137 5.41 -20.34 4.32
N SER A 138 4.55 -20.93 5.15
CA SER A 138 3.80 -22.15 4.79
C SER A 138 2.73 -21.93 3.72
N ASP A 139 2.25 -20.69 3.58
CA ASP A 139 1.10 -20.37 2.73
C ASP A 139 1.46 -20.30 1.24
N TYR A 140 2.76 -20.27 0.91
CA TYR A 140 3.26 -20.13 -0.46
C TYR A 140 2.98 -21.34 -1.35
N ILE A 141 3.09 -22.56 -0.81
CA ILE A 141 2.82 -23.80 -1.56
C ILE A 141 1.33 -23.93 -1.83
N LEU A 142 0.52 -23.58 -0.83
CA LEU A 142 -0.94 -23.65 -0.92
C LEU A 142 -1.48 -22.71 -2.01
N LEU A 143 -0.97 -21.48 -2.07
CA LEU A 143 -1.43 -20.46 -3.02
C LEU A 143 -0.90 -20.66 -4.44
N TYR A 144 0.18 -21.43 -4.60
CA TYR A 144 0.86 -21.67 -5.88
C TYR A 144 -0.08 -21.84 -7.09
N PRO A 145 -1.08 -22.76 -7.10
CA PRO A 145 -1.93 -22.97 -8.27
C PRO A 145 -2.74 -21.72 -8.66
N ALA A 146 -3.27 -20.98 -7.68
CA ALA A 146 -4.05 -19.77 -7.94
C ALA A 146 -3.15 -18.64 -8.45
N LEU A 147 -2.00 -18.43 -7.80
CA LEU A 147 -1.08 -17.36 -8.17
C LEU A 147 -0.43 -17.60 -9.52
N LYS A 148 -0.15 -18.86 -9.86
CA LYS A 148 0.39 -19.24 -11.15
C LYS A 148 -0.58 -18.88 -12.28
N GLN A 149 -1.85 -19.24 -12.14
CA GLN A 149 -2.88 -18.89 -13.13
C GLN A 149 -2.95 -17.38 -13.37
N GLU A 150 -3.00 -16.59 -12.30
CA GLU A 150 -3.11 -15.14 -12.39
C GLU A 150 -1.84 -14.48 -12.95
N PHE A 151 -0.66 -14.99 -12.58
CA PHE A 151 0.62 -14.49 -13.09
C PHE A 151 0.74 -14.66 -14.62
N MET A 152 0.21 -15.75 -15.18
CA MET A 152 0.30 -16.02 -16.61
C MET A 152 -0.56 -15.07 -17.46
N THR A 153 -1.45 -14.28 -16.85
CA THR A 153 -2.15 -13.18 -17.54
C THR A 153 -1.22 -12.03 -17.92
N LYS A 154 0.01 -12.00 -17.37
CA LYS A 154 1.04 -10.99 -17.64
C LYS A 154 0.62 -9.55 -17.34
N ASP A 155 -0.48 -9.38 -16.59
CA ASP A 155 -0.86 -8.11 -16.02
C ASP A 155 0.14 -7.71 -14.94
N TRP A 156 0.70 -6.52 -15.06
CA TRP A 156 1.73 -6.01 -14.16
C TRP A 156 1.32 -6.07 -12.69
N ARG A 157 0.05 -5.81 -12.35
CA ARG A 157 -0.43 -5.84 -10.96
C ARG A 157 -0.27 -7.23 -10.35
N ARG A 158 -0.56 -8.28 -11.14
CA ARG A 158 -0.45 -9.68 -10.73
C ARG A 158 1.01 -10.14 -10.76
N VAL A 159 1.75 -9.77 -11.79
CA VAL A 159 3.20 -10.04 -11.90
C VAL A 159 3.92 -9.48 -10.69
N HIS A 160 3.74 -8.19 -10.40
CA HIS A 160 4.38 -7.51 -9.27
C HIS A 160 3.98 -8.13 -7.92
N SER A 161 2.72 -8.50 -7.74
CA SER A 161 2.22 -9.01 -6.46
C SER A 161 2.62 -10.47 -6.20
N PHE A 162 2.77 -11.29 -7.24
CA PHE A 162 2.90 -12.75 -7.10
C PHE A 162 4.26 -13.33 -7.50
N ALA A 163 5.08 -12.59 -8.25
CA ALA A 163 6.39 -13.04 -8.74
C ALA A 163 7.26 -13.65 -7.63
N GLU A 164 7.30 -13.00 -6.46
CA GLU A 164 8.14 -13.44 -5.34
C GLU A 164 7.75 -14.83 -4.82
N ILE A 165 6.45 -15.12 -4.69
CA ILE A 165 5.99 -16.45 -4.25
C ILE A 165 6.34 -17.51 -5.29
N LEU A 166 6.14 -17.23 -6.57
CA LEU A 166 6.42 -18.18 -7.63
C LEU A 166 7.91 -18.53 -7.67
N LEU A 167 8.79 -17.54 -7.46
CA LEU A 167 10.22 -17.78 -7.31
C LEU A 167 10.56 -18.58 -6.04
N LYS A 168 9.93 -18.31 -4.90
CA LYS A 168 10.10 -19.12 -3.67
C LYS A 168 9.68 -20.59 -3.86
N ASN A 169 8.69 -20.85 -4.72
CA ASN A 169 8.26 -22.19 -5.09
C ASN A 169 9.10 -22.82 -6.23
N ASN A 170 10.22 -22.19 -6.64
CA ASN A 170 11.06 -22.64 -7.75
C ASN A 170 10.30 -22.83 -9.08
N ASP A 171 9.32 -21.96 -9.36
CA ASP A 171 8.57 -21.99 -10.62
C ASP A 171 9.47 -21.57 -11.79
N ALA A 172 9.80 -22.53 -12.67
CA ALA A 172 10.71 -22.33 -13.79
C ALA A 172 10.16 -21.33 -14.81
N GLU A 173 8.88 -21.44 -15.17
CA GLU A 173 8.23 -20.56 -16.15
C GLU A 173 8.14 -19.11 -15.66
N ALA A 174 7.83 -18.89 -14.38
CA ALA A 174 7.82 -17.54 -13.79
C ALA A 174 9.23 -16.94 -13.80
N ARG A 175 10.24 -17.76 -13.50
CA ARG A 175 11.65 -17.36 -13.61
C ARG A 175 12.01 -16.98 -15.04
N GLU A 176 11.61 -17.75 -16.05
CA GLU A 176 11.85 -17.45 -17.47
C GLU A 176 11.18 -16.14 -17.89
N ILE A 177 9.93 -15.91 -17.49
CA ILE A 177 9.22 -14.65 -17.79
C ILE A 177 9.95 -13.45 -17.16
N LEU A 178 10.35 -13.56 -15.90
CA LEU A 178 11.07 -12.49 -15.21
C LEU A 178 12.47 -12.25 -15.82
N GLN A 179 13.15 -13.30 -16.29
CA GLN A 179 14.43 -13.16 -16.98
C GLN A 179 14.26 -12.40 -18.30
N ARG A 180 13.19 -12.70 -19.03
CA ARG A 180 12.84 -12.00 -20.26
C ARG A 180 12.48 -10.53 -19.99
N TYR A 181 11.73 -10.23 -18.93
CA TYR A 181 11.46 -8.85 -18.53
C TYR A 181 12.72 -8.11 -18.08
N ALA A 182 13.61 -8.78 -17.33
CA ALA A 182 14.88 -8.21 -16.89
C ALA A 182 15.83 -7.88 -18.08
N SER A 183 15.73 -8.61 -19.19
CA SER A 183 16.47 -8.30 -20.42
C SER A 183 15.79 -7.25 -21.31
N GLY A 184 14.62 -6.72 -20.91
CA GLY A 184 13.88 -5.73 -21.67
C GLY A 184 13.08 -6.30 -22.84
N SER A 185 12.88 -7.63 -22.88
CA SER A 185 12.14 -8.29 -23.96
C SER A 185 10.65 -8.36 -23.63
N PHE A 186 9.87 -7.45 -24.21
CA PHE A 186 8.41 -7.40 -24.04
C PHE A 186 7.71 -7.65 -25.37
N THR A 187 6.56 -8.29 -25.31
CA THR A 187 5.62 -8.33 -26.45
C THR A 187 4.86 -7.01 -26.53
N THR A 188 4.35 -6.65 -27.72
CA THR A 188 3.56 -5.43 -27.90
C THR A 188 2.30 -5.45 -27.04
N GLU A 189 1.67 -6.62 -26.92
CA GLU A 189 0.47 -6.83 -26.11
C GLU A 189 0.74 -6.56 -24.61
N GLU A 190 1.89 -6.99 -24.11
CA GLU A 190 2.29 -6.73 -22.72
C GLU A 190 2.56 -5.25 -22.45
N ILE A 191 3.19 -4.55 -23.40
CA ILE A 191 3.42 -3.10 -23.28
C ILE A 191 2.07 -2.38 -23.28
N ASP A 192 1.23 -2.68 -24.28
CA ASP A 192 -0.08 -2.07 -24.43
C ASP A 192 -0.97 -2.27 -23.21
N GLN A 193 -1.04 -3.51 -22.69
CA GLN A 193 -1.83 -3.81 -21.51
C GLN A 193 -1.35 -3.03 -20.29
N ASN A 194 -0.04 -2.95 -20.06
CA ASN A 194 0.53 -2.41 -18.82
C ASN A 194 0.69 -0.88 -18.83
N GLU A 195 0.98 -0.28 -19.97
CA GLU A 195 1.00 1.18 -20.10
C GLU A 195 -0.42 1.74 -20.02
N LYS A 196 -1.38 1.14 -20.74
CA LYS A 196 -2.77 1.63 -20.79
C LYS A 196 -3.54 1.39 -19.49
N SER A 197 -3.38 0.20 -18.88
CA SER A 197 -4.19 -0.19 -17.73
C SER A 197 -3.57 0.18 -16.39
N ASN A 198 -2.23 0.18 -16.31
CA ASN A 198 -1.50 0.27 -15.05
C ASN A 198 -0.59 1.50 -14.95
N SER A 199 -0.45 2.28 -16.04
CA SER A 199 0.46 3.43 -16.12
C SER A 199 1.91 3.06 -15.74
N VAL A 200 2.31 1.83 -16.09
CA VAL A 200 3.64 1.29 -15.77
C VAL A 200 4.46 1.14 -17.03
N THR A 201 5.68 1.68 -16.97
CA THR A 201 6.63 1.66 -18.07
C THR A 201 7.42 0.35 -18.13
N PRO A 202 7.85 -0.10 -19.31
CA PRO A 202 8.73 -1.28 -19.45
C PRO A 202 9.98 -1.23 -18.56
N ASN A 203 10.57 -0.04 -18.39
CA ASN A 203 11.75 0.15 -17.55
C ASN A 203 11.48 -0.15 -16.06
N GLN A 204 10.28 0.17 -15.56
CA GLN A 204 9.90 -0.18 -14.17
C GLN A 204 9.75 -1.70 -14.01
N ILE A 205 9.12 -2.37 -14.98
CA ILE A 205 8.96 -3.83 -14.99
C ILE A 205 10.32 -4.52 -15.05
N GLN A 206 11.22 -4.02 -15.89
CA GLN A 206 12.59 -4.52 -16.02
C GLN A 206 13.37 -4.37 -14.72
N THR A 207 13.34 -3.19 -14.10
CA THR A 207 14.05 -2.89 -12.85
C THR A 207 13.58 -3.81 -11.71
N PHE A 208 12.27 -4.00 -11.59
CA PHE A 208 11.69 -4.93 -10.62
C PHE A 208 12.10 -6.38 -10.89
N SER A 209 11.98 -6.83 -12.14
CA SER A 209 12.29 -8.22 -12.48
C SER A 209 13.75 -8.55 -12.23
N TYR A 210 14.65 -7.62 -12.57
CA TYR A 210 16.08 -7.75 -12.29
C TYR A 210 16.38 -7.79 -10.78
N SER A 211 15.83 -6.86 -10.00
CA SER A 211 16.07 -6.82 -8.55
C SER A 211 15.54 -8.06 -7.84
N LEU A 212 14.38 -8.57 -8.26
CA LEU A 212 13.79 -9.77 -7.70
C LEU A 212 14.60 -11.02 -8.05
N LEU A 213 15.06 -11.17 -9.30
CA LEU A 213 15.92 -12.29 -9.69
C LEU A 213 17.27 -12.27 -8.95
N LEU A 214 17.86 -11.09 -8.70
CA LEU A 214 19.07 -10.98 -7.89
C LEU A 214 18.88 -11.50 -6.46
N LYS A 215 17.70 -11.27 -5.87
CA LYS A 215 17.36 -11.72 -4.51
C LYS A 215 17.22 -13.25 -4.41
N TYR A 216 16.80 -13.91 -5.48
CA TYR A 216 16.48 -15.34 -5.54
C TYR A 216 17.41 -16.14 -6.48
N LYS A 217 18.66 -15.70 -6.59
CA LYS A 217 19.72 -16.40 -7.34
C LYS A 217 20.05 -17.75 -6.73
#